data_AF-A0A2A3XX61-F1
#
_entry.id   AF-A0A2A3XX61-F1
#
_cell.length_a   1.000
_cell.length_b   1.000
_cell.length_c   1.000
_cell.angle_alpha   90.00
_cell.angle_beta   90.00
_cell.angle_gamma   90.00
#
_symmetry.space_group_name_H-M   'P 1'
#
loop_
_entity.id
_entity.type
_entity.pdbx_description
1 polymer ?
#
loop_
_entity_poly.entity_id
_entity_poly.type
_entity_poly.pdbx_seq_one_letter_code
_entity_poly.pdbx_strand_id
1 'polypeptide(L)'
;MDNKNGHEVDPARILQGIEVDARQTREALSPDQRLLFSLWGTGWVIAFLAIFFTFAPLGAPLLPRLLGVGIAVIAFVLAIVFSAVHSAKRAVGTKGPSMVEGAIYGNTFTLGMIFAGLLGWRLHASGLDAMGLLAFSLAALCLVVGVLVVAGSLIWNDRTQLIFGAWILLVGLISLAVPAPYNLLAGVLGGLGLIALGLLHGARPALVSGEVVRGGHARA
;
A
#
# COMPACT_ATOMS: atom_id res chain seq x y z
N MET A 1 22.05 -58.86 23.42
CA MET A 1 21.80 -57.54 24.04
C MET A 1 21.59 -56.56 22.90
N ASP A 2 20.38 -56.02 22.83
CA ASP A 2 19.76 -55.41 21.65
C ASP A 2 20.39 -54.06 21.32
N ASN A 3 20.88 -53.91 20.08
CA ASN A 3 21.43 -52.68 19.54
C ASN A 3 20.32 -51.98 18.73
N LYS A 4 19.59 -51.04 19.35
CA LYS A 4 18.55 -50.25 18.68
C LYS A 4 18.59 -48.79 19.13
N ASN A 5 19.67 -48.10 18.79
CA ASN A 5 19.73 -46.64 18.81
C ASN A 5 19.53 -46.06 17.40
N GLY A 6 18.48 -46.54 16.71
CA GLY A 6 17.99 -45.86 15.52
C GLY A 6 17.19 -44.66 15.98
N HIS A 7 17.79 -43.47 16.00
CA HIS A 7 17.01 -42.24 15.99
C HIS A 7 16.20 -42.26 14.70
N GLU A 8 14.94 -42.71 14.78
CA GLU A 8 14.01 -42.66 13.66
C GLU A 8 13.76 -41.18 13.38
N VAL A 9 14.45 -40.70 12.34
CA VAL A 9 14.35 -39.35 11.84
C VAL A 9 12.96 -39.22 11.24
N ASP A 10 12.00 -38.75 12.04
CA ASP A 10 10.62 -38.51 11.62
C ASP A 10 10.59 -37.35 10.60
N PRO A 11 10.36 -37.63 9.30
CA PRO A 11 10.36 -36.60 8.27
C PRO A 11 9.24 -35.58 8.47
N ALA A 12 8.13 -35.97 9.09
CA ALA A 12 7.02 -35.06 9.37
C ALA A 12 7.39 -34.02 10.43
N ARG A 13 8.14 -34.42 11.48
CA ARG A 13 8.70 -33.48 12.46
C ARG A 13 9.75 -32.55 11.87
N ILE A 14 10.60 -33.05 10.97
CA ILE A 14 11.57 -32.19 10.26
C ILE A 14 10.83 -31.19 9.37
N LEU A 15 9.84 -31.62 8.61
CA LEU A 15 9.03 -30.73 7.77
C LEU A 15 8.29 -29.68 8.61
N GLN A 16 7.68 -30.08 9.73
CA GLN A 16 7.06 -29.14 10.67
C GLN A 16 8.07 -28.14 11.23
N GLY A 17 9.28 -28.59 11.59
CA GLY A 17 10.37 -27.72 12.02
C GLY A 17 10.77 -26.70 10.94
N ILE A 18 10.94 -27.16 9.70
CA ILE A 18 11.24 -26.30 8.54
C ILE A 18 10.10 -25.31 8.28
N GLU A 19 8.84 -25.72 8.37
CA GLU A 19 7.69 -24.82 8.21
C GLU A 19 7.62 -23.77 9.30
N VAL A 20 7.90 -24.13 10.55
CA VAL A 20 7.94 -23.21 11.69
C VAL A 20 9.10 -22.22 11.54
N ASP A 21 10.29 -22.70 11.20
CA ASP A 21 11.48 -21.86 10.97
C ASP A 21 11.29 -20.94 9.76
N ALA A 22 10.67 -21.44 8.69
CA ALA A 22 10.34 -20.65 7.51
C ALA A 22 9.31 -19.57 7.83
N ARG A 23 8.29 -19.87 8.66
CA ARG A 23 7.31 -18.88 9.13
C ARG A 23 7.96 -17.83 10.02
N GLN A 24 8.76 -18.23 11.00
CA GLN A 24 9.46 -17.30 11.89
C GLN A 24 10.45 -16.40 11.14
N THR A 25 11.18 -16.97 10.18
CA THR A 25 12.10 -16.20 9.32
C THR A 25 11.32 -15.22 8.44
N ARG A 26 10.18 -15.64 7.88
CA ARG A 26 9.31 -14.78 7.07
C ARG A 26 8.71 -13.64 7.89
N GLU A 27 8.31 -13.89 9.14
CA GLU A 27 7.83 -12.86 10.07
C GLU A 27 8.95 -11.88 10.45
N ALA A 28 10.16 -12.36 10.76
CA ALA A 28 11.31 -11.52 11.09
C ALA A 28 11.78 -10.62 9.91
N LEU A 29 11.58 -11.09 8.67
CA LEU A 29 11.88 -10.36 7.45
C LEU A 29 10.69 -9.56 6.91
N SER A 30 9.50 -9.68 7.52
CA SER A 30 8.33 -8.92 7.08
C SER A 30 8.43 -7.45 7.54
N PRO A 31 8.19 -6.48 6.65
CA PRO A 31 8.08 -5.08 7.06
C PRO A 31 6.94 -4.91 8.07
N ASP A 32 7.19 -4.18 9.16
CA ASP A 32 6.14 -3.84 10.13
C ASP A 32 4.98 -3.09 9.45
N GLN A 33 3.89 -3.81 9.21
CA GLN A 33 2.71 -3.31 8.52
C GLN A 33 2.02 -2.20 9.31
N ARG A 34 2.10 -2.21 10.65
CA ARG A 34 1.49 -1.19 11.52
C ARG A 34 2.18 0.15 11.29
N LEU A 35 3.51 0.14 11.27
CA LEU A 35 4.32 1.34 11.00
C LEU A 35 4.07 1.86 9.59
N LEU A 36 4.07 0.98 8.58
CA LEU A 36 3.85 1.40 7.20
C LEU A 36 2.46 2.01 6.98
N PHE A 37 1.40 1.38 7.48
CA PHE A 37 0.04 1.93 7.34
C PHE A 37 -0.14 3.24 8.11
N SER A 38 0.43 3.35 9.32
CA SER A 38 0.35 4.58 10.10
C SER A 38 1.10 5.73 9.43
N LEU A 39 2.28 5.46 8.87
CA LEU A 39 3.09 6.43 8.14
C LEU A 39 2.37 6.89 6.86
N TRP A 40 1.91 5.96 6.03
CA TRP A 40 1.19 6.28 4.80
C TRP A 40 -0.12 7.01 5.08
N GLY A 41 -0.86 6.59 6.09
CA GLY A 41 -2.09 7.24 6.51
C GLY A 41 -1.87 8.68 6.97
N THR A 42 -0.85 8.91 7.77
CA THR A 42 -0.45 10.26 8.21
C THR A 42 -0.02 11.13 7.03
N GLY A 43 0.81 10.57 6.13
CA GLY A 43 1.26 11.25 4.92
C GLY A 43 0.10 11.63 4.00
N TRP A 44 -0.88 10.74 3.81
CA TRP A 44 -2.11 11.02 3.04
C TRP A 44 -2.92 12.15 3.66
N VAL A 45 -3.19 12.09 4.97
CA VAL A 45 -3.96 13.14 5.66
C VAL A 45 -3.28 14.51 5.49
N ILE A 46 -1.98 14.59 5.74
CA ILE A 46 -1.20 15.83 5.60
C ILE A 46 -1.23 16.34 4.15
N ALA A 47 -0.95 15.45 3.18
CA ALA A 47 -0.87 15.83 1.78
C ALA A 47 -2.23 16.32 1.25
N PHE A 48 -3.31 15.58 1.48
CA PHE A 48 -4.62 15.93 0.96
C PHE A 48 -5.23 17.15 1.66
N LEU A 49 -4.99 17.35 2.97
CA LEU A 49 -5.39 18.59 3.63
C LEU A 49 -4.61 19.80 3.09
N ALA A 50 -3.30 19.67 2.87
CA ALA A 50 -2.49 20.75 2.33
C ALA A 50 -2.94 21.17 0.91
N ILE A 51 -3.24 20.19 0.05
CA ILE A 51 -3.81 20.48 -1.28
C ILE A 51 -5.23 21.03 -1.14
N PHE A 52 -6.08 20.47 -0.28
CA PHE A 52 -7.44 20.98 -0.08
C PHE A 52 -7.44 22.47 0.29
N PHE A 53 -6.63 22.86 1.28
CA PHE A 53 -6.51 24.27 1.71
C PHE A 53 -5.82 25.18 0.68
N THR A 54 -5.18 24.63 -0.35
CA THR A 54 -4.68 25.38 -1.50
C THR A 54 -5.79 25.84 -2.45
N PHE A 55 -6.92 25.12 -2.46
CA PHE A 55 -8.01 25.34 -3.40
C PHE A 55 -9.35 25.69 -2.71
N ALA A 56 -9.43 25.51 -1.39
CA ALA A 56 -10.61 25.79 -0.56
C ALA A 56 -10.29 26.79 0.57
N PRO A 57 -11.27 27.64 0.95
CA PRO A 57 -12.53 27.89 0.25
C PRO A 57 -12.32 28.59 -1.10
N LEU A 58 -13.24 28.37 -2.04
CA LEU A 58 -13.15 28.94 -3.40
C LEU A 58 -13.10 30.47 -3.34
N GLY A 59 -12.12 31.07 -4.03
CA GLY A 59 -11.89 32.51 -4.05
C GLY A 59 -11.07 33.07 -2.89
N ALA A 60 -10.81 32.29 -1.83
CA ALA A 60 -10.01 32.70 -0.68
C ALA A 60 -9.20 31.52 -0.10
N PRO A 61 -8.19 30.99 -0.84
CA PRO A 61 -7.44 29.82 -0.41
C PRO A 61 -6.68 30.07 0.89
N LEU A 62 -6.70 29.10 1.80
CA LEU A 62 -6.05 29.20 3.11
C LEU A 62 -4.52 28.98 3.04
N LEU A 63 -4.03 28.30 2.00
CA LEU A 63 -2.60 28.09 1.77
C LEU A 63 -2.16 28.62 0.40
N PRO A 64 -0.99 29.28 0.32
CA PRO A 64 -0.34 29.57 -0.95
C PRO A 64 -0.06 28.27 -1.73
N ARG A 65 -0.27 28.31 -3.05
CA ARG A 65 -0.18 27.11 -3.90
C ARG A 65 1.14 26.36 -3.82
N LEU A 66 2.27 27.08 -3.85
CA LEU A 66 3.59 26.44 -3.74
C LEU A 66 3.78 25.77 -2.38
N LEU A 67 3.27 26.36 -1.30
CA LEU A 67 3.39 25.81 0.04
C LEU A 67 2.57 24.53 0.19
N GLY A 68 1.29 24.55 -0.20
CA GLY A 68 0.44 23.37 -0.07
C GLY A 68 0.88 22.20 -0.96
N VAL A 69 1.30 22.47 -2.21
CA VAL A 69 1.91 21.46 -3.09
C VAL A 69 3.23 20.95 -2.52
N GLY A 70 4.08 21.83 -2.00
CA GLY A 70 5.34 21.46 -1.37
C GLY A 70 5.16 20.52 -0.18
N ILE A 71 4.20 20.82 0.71
CA ILE A 71 3.86 19.96 1.86
C ILE A 71 3.43 18.57 1.39
N ALA A 72 2.55 18.49 0.39
CA ALA A 72 2.07 17.22 -0.14
C ALA A 72 3.18 16.38 -0.78
N VAL A 73 4.03 17.01 -1.59
CA VAL A 73 5.19 16.35 -2.22
C VAL A 73 6.15 15.83 -1.16
N ILE A 74 6.51 16.64 -0.16
CA ILE A 74 7.42 16.24 0.91
C ILE A 74 6.82 15.08 1.72
N ALA A 75 5.54 15.15 2.08
CA ALA A 75 4.87 14.08 2.83
C ALA A 75 4.91 12.73 2.08
N PHE A 76 4.60 12.72 0.78
CA PHE A 76 4.68 11.50 -0.02
C PHE A 76 6.12 11.02 -0.25
N VAL A 77 7.07 11.92 -0.53
CA VAL A 77 8.48 11.55 -0.70
C VAL A 77 9.02 10.92 0.57
N LEU A 78 8.74 11.48 1.75
CA LEU A 78 9.15 10.89 3.03
C LEU A 78 8.56 9.49 3.24
N ALA A 79 7.26 9.31 2.96
CA ALA A 79 6.61 8.00 3.07
C ALA A 79 7.21 6.97 2.11
N ILE A 80 7.50 7.36 0.87
CA ILE A 80 8.13 6.51 -0.16
C ILE A 80 9.54 6.13 0.28
N VAL A 81 10.39 7.11 0.63
CA VAL A 81 11.78 6.88 1.02
C VAL A 81 11.85 5.98 2.25
N PHE A 82 11.04 6.25 3.28
CA PHE A 82 10.99 5.40 4.46
C PHE A 82 10.55 3.98 4.10
N SER A 83 9.49 3.81 3.31
CA SER A 83 8.99 2.50 2.91
C SER A 83 10.02 1.71 2.10
N ALA A 84 10.73 2.37 1.19
CA ALA A 84 11.78 1.77 0.38
C ALA A 84 12.97 1.35 1.25
N VAL A 85 13.46 2.21 2.14
CA VAL A 85 14.58 1.90 3.03
C VAL A 85 14.22 0.80 4.03
N HIS A 86 13.02 0.86 4.63
CA HIS A 86 12.54 -0.14 5.58
C HIS A 86 12.37 -1.51 4.91
N SER A 87 11.74 -1.55 3.74
CA SER A 87 11.58 -2.78 2.96
C SER A 87 12.92 -3.33 2.46
N ALA A 88 13.81 -2.49 1.95
CA ALA A 88 15.11 -2.92 1.44
C ALA A 88 16.00 -3.52 2.55
N LYS A 89 16.01 -2.91 3.74
CA LYS A 89 16.75 -3.44 4.91
C LYS A 89 16.23 -4.83 5.34
N ARG A 90 14.93 -5.05 5.22
CA ARG A 90 14.28 -6.32 5.57
C ARG A 90 14.37 -7.38 4.46
N ALA A 91 14.58 -6.95 3.22
CA ALA A 91 14.81 -7.82 2.07
C ALA A 91 16.29 -8.23 1.87
N VAL A 92 17.22 -7.78 2.72
CA VAL A 92 18.63 -8.19 2.63
C VAL A 92 18.72 -9.70 2.84
N GLY A 93 19.06 -10.43 1.76
CA GLY A 93 19.23 -11.87 1.78
C GLY A 93 18.14 -12.66 1.03
N THR A 94 17.04 -12.04 0.60
CA THR A 94 16.07 -12.71 -0.27
C THR A 94 16.68 -12.93 -1.65
N LYS A 95 16.72 -14.19 -2.11
CA LYS A 95 17.18 -14.59 -3.45
C LYS A 95 16.15 -15.52 -4.09
N GLY A 96 16.11 -15.58 -5.42
CA GLY A 96 15.23 -16.49 -6.17
C GLY A 96 13.91 -15.86 -6.66
N PRO A 97 12.89 -16.67 -7.01
CA PRO A 97 11.67 -16.22 -7.69
C PRO A 97 10.93 -15.07 -6.98
N SER A 98 10.91 -15.07 -5.63
CA SER A 98 10.29 -14.01 -4.84
C SER A 98 10.88 -12.62 -5.07
N MET A 99 12.18 -12.52 -5.42
CA MET A 99 12.81 -11.24 -5.77
C MET A 99 12.31 -10.71 -7.12
N VAL A 100 12.14 -11.61 -8.10
CA VAL A 100 11.66 -11.26 -9.43
C VAL A 100 10.20 -10.82 -9.36
N GLU A 101 9.36 -11.54 -8.60
CA GLU A 101 7.96 -11.15 -8.37
C GLU A 101 7.84 -9.76 -7.73
N GLY A 102 8.61 -9.50 -6.68
CA GLY A 102 8.64 -8.17 -6.04
C GLY A 102 9.14 -7.07 -6.98
N ALA A 103 10.17 -7.35 -7.79
CA ALA A 103 10.70 -6.39 -8.76
C ALA A 103 9.70 -6.08 -9.87
N ILE A 104 9.05 -7.09 -10.46
CA ILE A 104 8.01 -6.89 -11.48
C ILE A 104 6.89 -6.05 -10.89
N TYR A 105 6.36 -6.44 -9.72
CA TYR A 105 5.27 -5.73 -9.07
C TYR A 105 5.61 -4.27 -8.76
N GLY A 106 6.78 -4.00 -8.17
CA GLY A 106 7.23 -2.64 -7.87
C GLY A 106 7.47 -1.77 -9.11
N ASN A 107 8.02 -2.36 -10.19
CA ASN A 107 8.18 -1.66 -11.46
C ASN A 107 6.82 -1.36 -12.12
N THR A 108 5.87 -2.31 -12.08
CA THR A 108 4.51 -2.08 -12.57
C THR A 108 3.83 -0.93 -11.81
N PHE A 109 4.00 -0.85 -10.50
CA PHE A 109 3.52 0.27 -9.70
C PHE A 109 4.09 1.61 -10.18
N THR A 110 5.40 1.66 -10.39
CA THR A 110 6.11 2.86 -10.86
C THR A 110 5.63 3.28 -12.24
N LEU A 111 5.53 2.34 -13.19
CA LEU A 111 5.03 2.60 -14.54
C LEU A 111 3.58 3.08 -14.54
N GLY A 112 2.71 2.49 -13.70
CA GLY A 112 1.32 2.92 -13.55
C GLY A 112 1.20 4.36 -13.06
N MET A 113 2.00 4.74 -12.07
CA MET A 113 2.03 6.11 -11.56
C MET A 113 2.58 7.12 -12.57
N ILE A 114 3.65 6.77 -13.30
CA ILE A 114 4.19 7.61 -14.38
C ILE A 114 3.14 7.81 -15.47
N PHE A 115 2.47 6.72 -15.89
CA PHE A 115 1.44 6.79 -16.92
C PHE A 115 0.26 7.66 -16.49
N ALA A 116 -0.23 7.49 -15.26
CA ALA A 116 -1.30 8.33 -14.71
C ALA A 116 -0.91 9.81 -14.67
N GLY A 117 0.33 10.13 -14.26
CA GLY A 117 0.86 11.49 -14.25
C GLY A 117 0.96 12.11 -15.64
N LEU A 118 1.52 11.39 -16.62
CA LEU A 118 1.62 11.83 -18.01
C LEU A 118 0.25 12.02 -18.66
N LEU A 119 -0.70 11.13 -18.37
CA LEU A 119 -2.07 11.26 -18.84
C LEU A 119 -2.74 12.52 -18.26
N GLY A 120 -2.60 12.77 -16.96
CA GLY A 120 -3.10 14.00 -16.32
C GLY A 120 -2.49 15.25 -16.93
N TRP A 121 -1.17 15.26 -17.16
CA TRP A 121 -0.48 16.35 -17.85
C TRP A 121 -1.03 16.57 -19.27
N ARG A 122 -1.23 15.48 -20.04
CA ARG A 122 -1.78 15.58 -21.40
C ARG A 122 -3.22 16.11 -21.41
N LEU A 123 -4.07 15.65 -20.48
CA LEU A 123 -5.44 16.14 -20.32
C LEU A 123 -5.47 17.64 -19.99
N HIS A 124 -4.60 18.08 -19.07
CA HIS A 124 -4.47 19.50 -18.74
C HIS A 124 -4.02 20.32 -19.95
N ALA A 125 -3.02 19.85 -20.69
CA ALA A 125 -2.56 20.49 -21.93
C ALA A 125 -3.64 20.53 -23.03
N SER A 126 -4.63 19.64 -22.96
CA SER A 126 -5.79 19.60 -23.86
C SER A 126 -6.99 20.42 -23.38
N GLY A 127 -6.85 21.18 -22.28
CA GLY A 127 -7.87 22.11 -21.79
C GLY A 127 -8.62 21.65 -20.55
N LEU A 128 -8.25 20.52 -19.93
CA LEU A 128 -8.81 20.15 -18.62
C LEU A 128 -8.39 21.19 -17.57
N ASP A 129 -9.37 21.77 -16.90
CA ASP A 129 -9.13 22.79 -15.88
C ASP A 129 -8.52 22.19 -14.60
N ALA A 130 -8.14 23.07 -13.67
CA ALA A 130 -7.49 22.63 -12.43
C ALA A 130 -8.40 21.75 -11.56
N MET A 131 -9.71 22.03 -11.53
CA MET A 131 -10.67 21.25 -10.75
C MET A 131 -10.87 19.85 -11.33
N GLY A 132 -11.01 19.74 -12.66
CA GLY A 132 -11.02 18.46 -13.37
C GLY A 132 -9.73 17.67 -13.16
N LEU A 133 -8.57 18.35 -13.13
CA LEU A 133 -7.29 17.71 -12.85
C LEU A 133 -7.21 17.17 -11.41
N LEU A 134 -7.72 17.90 -10.40
CA LEU A 134 -7.77 17.42 -9.01
C LEU A 134 -8.68 16.19 -8.87
N ALA A 135 -9.81 16.16 -9.55
CA ALA A 135 -10.70 14.99 -9.59
C ALA A 135 -10.00 13.80 -10.24
N PHE A 136 -9.38 14.01 -11.40
CA PHE A 136 -8.62 12.98 -12.11
C PHE A 136 -7.45 12.43 -11.28
N SER A 137 -6.63 13.29 -10.68
CA SER A 137 -5.40 12.88 -10.00
C SER A 137 -5.66 11.94 -8.82
N LEU A 138 -6.65 12.25 -7.97
CA LEU A 138 -7.00 11.38 -6.84
C LEU A 138 -7.61 10.06 -7.32
N ALA A 139 -8.53 10.10 -8.28
CA ALA A 139 -9.16 8.89 -8.82
C ALA A 139 -8.14 7.98 -9.51
N ALA A 140 -7.24 8.53 -10.33
CA ALA A 140 -6.20 7.78 -11.03
C ALA A 140 -5.19 7.17 -10.04
N LEU A 141 -4.77 7.92 -9.01
CA LEU A 141 -3.94 7.40 -7.92
C LEU A 141 -4.64 6.20 -7.25
N CYS A 142 -5.89 6.36 -6.84
CA CYS A 142 -6.64 5.30 -6.17
C CYS A 142 -6.85 4.07 -7.07
N LEU A 143 -7.08 4.28 -8.36
CA LEU A 143 -7.23 3.19 -9.32
C LEU A 143 -5.93 2.38 -9.45
N VAL A 144 -4.80 3.04 -9.70
CA VAL A 144 -3.50 2.37 -9.87
C VAL A 144 -3.11 1.62 -8.59
N VAL A 145 -3.14 2.31 -7.45
CA VAL A 145 -2.76 1.70 -6.16
C VAL A 145 -3.73 0.59 -5.78
N GLY A 146 -5.03 0.87 -5.84
CA GLY A 146 -6.08 -0.06 -5.41
C GLY A 146 -6.09 -1.35 -6.22
N VAL A 147 -6.06 -1.26 -7.56
CA VAL A 147 -6.07 -2.45 -8.44
C VAL A 147 -4.82 -3.30 -8.23
N LEU A 148 -3.63 -2.68 -8.21
CA LEU A 148 -2.38 -3.42 -8.03
C LEU A 148 -2.34 -4.12 -6.68
N VAL A 149 -2.74 -3.43 -5.61
CA VAL A 149 -2.76 -3.99 -4.26
C VAL A 149 -3.77 -5.15 -4.13
N VAL A 150 -4.96 -5.02 -4.72
CA VAL A 150 -5.92 -6.13 -4.76
C VAL A 150 -5.35 -7.32 -5.53
N ALA A 151 -4.74 -7.10 -6.69
CA ALA A 151 -4.09 -8.17 -7.44
C ALA A 151 -2.92 -8.80 -6.64
N GLY A 152 -2.11 -7.98 -5.99
CA GLY A 152 -1.01 -8.38 -5.10
C GLY A 152 -1.48 -9.23 -3.93
N SER A 153 -2.68 -8.96 -3.39
CA SER A 153 -3.26 -9.76 -2.31
C SER A 153 -3.41 -11.24 -2.67
N LEU A 154 -3.66 -11.56 -3.94
CA LEU A 154 -3.69 -12.95 -4.43
C LEU A 154 -2.30 -13.52 -4.66
N ILE A 155 -1.34 -12.70 -5.13
CA ILE A 155 0.05 -13.11 -5.34
C ILE A 155 0.67 -13.57 -4.00
N TRP A 156 0.48 -12.77 -2.94
CA TRP A 156 1.06 -13.04 -1.62
C TRP A 156 0.11 -13.72 -0.64
N ASN A 157 -1.13 -14.01 -1.04
CA ASN A 157 -2.21 -14.54 -0.20
C ASN A 157 -2.40 -13.74 1.11
N ASP A 158 -2.38 -12.40 1.02
CA ASP A 158 -2.43 -11.49 2.17
C ASP A 158 -3.74 -10.71 2.20
N ARG A 159 -4.60 -11.06 3.16
CA ARG A 159 -5.89 -10.39 3.39
C ARG A 159 -5.74 -8.92 3.72
N THR A 160 -4.64 -8.53 4.37
CA THR A 160 -4.39 -7.13 4.74
C THR A 160 -4.25 -6.27 3.49
N GLN A 161 -3.58 -6.80 2.46
CA GLN A 161 -3.49 -6.15 1.15
C GLN A 161 -4.85 -6.10 0.47
N LEU A 162 -5.66 -7.16 0.53
CA LEU A 162 -7.00 -7.15 -0.05
C LEU A 162 -7.87 -6.03 0.55
N ILE A 163 -7.89 -5.92 1.89
CA ILE A 163 -8.64 -4.88 2.61
C ILE A 163 -8.12 -3.49 2.25
N PHE A 164 -6.79 -3.30 2.26
CA PHE A 164 -6.16 -2.03 1.89
C PHE A 164 -6.51 -1.62 0.46
N GLY A 165 -6.34 -2.51 -0.52
CA GLY A 165 -6.63 -2.21 -1.92
C GLY A 165 -8.10 -1.90 -2.15
N ALA A 166 -9.00 -2.68 -1.55
CA ALA A 166 -10.44 -2.43 -1.60
C ALA A 166 -10.82 -1.07 -0.98
N TRP A 167 -10.20 -0.71 0.15
CA TRP A 167 -10.41 0.58 0.79
C TRP A 167 -9.97 1.75 -0.11
N ILE A 168 -8.80 1.65 -0.74
CA ILE A 168 -8.31 2.69 -1.66
C ILE A 168 -9.21 2.81 -2.89
N LEU A 169 -9.72 1.70 -3.45
CA LEU A 169 -10.69 1.76 -4.54
C LEU A 169 -11.99 2.45 -4.11
N LEU A 170 -12.51 2.13 -2.92
CA LEU A 170 -13.69 2.79 -2.36
C LEU A 170 -13.48 4.29 -2.21
N VAL A 171 -12.31 4.71 -1.73
CA VAL A 171 -11.91 6.13 -1.64
C VAL A 171 -11.90 6.79 -3.02
N GLY A 172 -11.35 6.11 -4.02
CA GLY A 172 -11.38 6.57 -5.41
C GLY A 172 -12.81 6.78 -5.93
N LEU A 173 -13.70 5.81 -5.69
CA LEU A 173 -15.12 5.90 -6.05
C LEU A 173 -15.83 7.06 -5.35
N ILE A 174 -15.61 7.22 -4.04
CA ILE A 174 -16.15 8.36 -3.27
C ILE A 174 -15.63 9.67 -3.84
N SER A 175 -14.35 9.75 -4.21
CA SER A 175 -13.77 10.97 -4.78
C SER A 175 -14.42 11.38 -6.10
N LEU A 176 -14.86 10.42 -6.92
CA LEU A 176 -15.55 10.69 -8.19
C LEU A 176 -16.99 11.19 -7.99
N ALA A 177 -17.60 10.86 -6.86
CA ALA A 177 -18.96 11.28 -6.53
C ALA A 177 -19.04 12.70 -5.93
N VAL A 178 -17.89 13.31 -5.62
CA VAL A 178 -17.80 14.61 -4.93
C VAL A 178 -17.12 15.63 -5.85
N PRO A 179 -17.66 16.86 -5.99
CA PRO A 179 -17.01 17.88 -6.81
C PRO A 179 -15.69 18.36 -6.20
N ALA A 180 -14.73 18.71 -7.05
CA ALA A 180 -13.50 19.37 -6.60
C ALA A 180 -13.79 20.80 -6.08
N PRO A 181 -13.04 21.28 -5.06
CA PRO A 181 -11.93 20.60 -4.38
C PRO A 181 -12.35 19.66 -3.25
N TYR A 182 -13.65 19.51 -2.94
CA TYR A 182 -14.13 18.69 -1.82
C TYR A 182 -13.84 17.19 -1.99
N ASN A 183 -13.65 16.73 -3.22
CA ASN A 183 -13.18 15.38 -3.51
C ASN A 183 -11.88 15.03 -2.78
N LEU A 184 -11.02 16.01 -2.49
CA LEU A 184 -9.77 15.81 -1.75
C LEU A 184 -9.99 15.36 -0.31
N LEU A 185 -11.17 15.64 0.28
CA LEU A 185 -11.54 15.10 1.59
C LEU A 185 -11.73 13.57 1.54
N ALA A 186 -12.05 12.99 0.38
CA ALA A 186 -12.00 11.54 0.20
C ALA A 186 -10.56 11.02 0.36
N GLY A 187 -9.55 11.76 -0.11
CA GLY A 187 -8.13 11.45 0.15
C GLY A 187 -7.79 11.49 1.64
N VAL A 188 -8.34 12.45 2.41
CA VAL A 188 -8.18 12.47 3.88
C VAL A 188 -8.81 11.21 4.50
N LEU A 189 -10.02 10.84 4.09
CA LEU A 189 -10.68 9.58 4.45
C LEU A 189 -9.80 8.37 4.15
N GLY A 190 -9.17 8.35 2.97
CA GLY A 190 -8.20 7.32 2.58
C GLY A 190 -7.10 7.16 3.62
N GLY A 191 -6.45 8.28 3.99
CA GLY A 191 -5.39 8.28 5.00
C GLY A 191 -5.86 7.83 6.39
N LEU A 192 -7.03 8.30 6.83
CA LEU A 192 -7.62 7.89 8.11
C LEU A 192 -7.91 6.37 8.14
N GLY A 193 -8.38 5.79 7.04
CA GLY A 193 -8.58 4.35 6.95
C GLY A 193 -7.27 3.55 7.02
N LEU A 194 -6.15 4.08 6.51
CA LEU A 194 -4.84 3.45 6.69
C LEU A 194 -4.38 3.50 8.15
N ILE A 195 -4.56 4.63 8.83
CA ILE A 195 -4.27 4.72 10.27
C ILE A 195 -5.12 3.69 11.03
N ALA A 196 -6.41 3.61 10.75
CA ALA A 196 -7.31 2.64 11.36
C ALA A 196 -6.86 1.19 11.08
N LEU A 197 -6.45 0.88 9.84
CA LEU A 197 -5.93 -0.43 9.47
C LEU A 197 -4.64 -0.78 10.23
N GLY A 198 -3.72 0.18 10.37
CA GLY A 198 -2.50 0.02 11.17
C GLY A 198 -2.80 -0.25 12.65
N LEU A 199 -3.77 0.49 13.23
CA LEU A 199 -4.23 0.28 14.61
C LEU A 199 -4.94 -1.07 14.80
N LEU A 200 -5.75 -1.50 13.83
CA LEU A 200 -6.41 -2.82 13.87
C LEU A 200 -5.41 -3.96 13.73
N HIS A 201 -4.43 -3.83 12.84
CA HIS A 201 -3.32 -4.77 12.74
C HIS A 201 -2.50 -4.82 14.06
N GLY A 202 -2.46 -3.67 14.74
CA GLY A 202 -2.03 -3.41 16.13
C GLY A 202 -2.71 -4.25 17.20
N ALA A 203 -4.00 -3.97 17.38
CA ALA A 203 -4.78 -4.40 18.52
C ALA A 203 -5.56 -5.70 18.28
N ARG A 204 -5.93 -5.99 17.03
CA ARG A 204 -6.82 -7.09 16.64
C ARG A 204 -6.42 -7.68 15.27
N PRO A 205 -5.20 -8.25 15.15
CA PRO A 205 -4.68 -8.73 13.86
C PRO A 205 -5.61 -9.74 13.17
N ALA A 206 -6.29 -10.60 13.92
CA ALA A 206 -7.23 -11.60 13.39
C ALA A 206 -8.38 -11.03 12.52
N LEU A 207 -8.69 -9.74 12.64
CA LEU A 207 -9.72 -9.08 11.81
C LEU A 207 -9.21 -8.71 10.42
N VAL A 208 -7.91 -8.46 10.28
CA VAL A 208 -7.33 -7.82 9.09
C VAL A 208 -6.24 -8.65 8.42
N SER A 209 -5.59 -9.55 9.16
CA SER A 209 -4.54 -10.41 8.65
C SER A 209 -5.02 -11.83 8.35
N GLY A 210 -4.15 -12.61 7.68
CA GLY A 210 -4.38 -14.00 7.32
C GLY A 210 -4.54 -14.20 5.82
N GLU A 211 -4.88 -15.44 5.46
CA GLU A 211 -4.99 -15.86 4.06
C GLU A 211 -6.30 -15.34 3.43
N VAL A 212 -6.21 -14.98 2.14
CA VAL A 212 -7.37 -14.69 1.30
C VAL A 212 -8.08 -15.99 0.93
N VAL A 213 -7.32 -17.00 0.49
CA VAL A 213 -7.83 -18.34 0.14
C VAL A 213 -7.24 -19.36 1.11
N ARG A 214 -8.10 -19.98 1.93
CA ARG A 214 -7.70 -21.03 2.89
C ARG A 214 -7.38 -22.33 2.15
N GLY A 215 -6.21 -22.91 2.41
CA GLY A 215 -5.85 -24.25 1.91
C GLY A 215 -5.27 -24.28 0.49
N GLY A 216 -4.80 -23.13 -0.02
CA GLY A 216 -4.10 -23.04 -1.30
C GLY A 216 -2.68 -23.60 -1.26
N HIS A 217 -2.52 -24.91 -1.03
CA HIS A 217 -1.35 -25.62 -1.51
C HIS A 217 -1.47 -25.77 -3.04
N ALA A 218 -1.02 -24.78 -3.80
CA ALA A 218 -0.67 -24.94 -5.20
C ALA A 218 0.10 -23.72 -5.71
N ARG A 219 1.40 -23.68 -5.45
CA ARG A 219 2.33 -23.27 -6.51
C ARG A 219 3.23 -24.47 -6.77
N ALA A 220 2.84 -25.23 -7.78
CA ALA A 220 3.72 -26.13 -8.52
C ALA A 220 4.78 -25.31 -9.26
#